data_AF-A0A6B3MGN3-F1
#
_entry.id   AF-A0A6B3MGN3-F1
#
_cell.length_a   1.000
_cell.length_b   1.000
_cell.length_c   1.000
_cell.angle_alpha   90.00
_cell.angle_beta   90.00
_cell.angle_gamma   90.00
#
_symmetry.space_group_name_H-M   'P 1'
#
loop_
_entity.id
_entity.type
_entity.pdbx_description
1 polymer ?
#
loop_
_entity_poly.entity_id
_entity_poly.type
_entity_poly.pdbx_seq_one_letter_code
_entity_poly.pdbx_strand_id
1 'polypeptide(L)'
;MIWSRPWLTIKRTLPLAVALALASLLALSGCSPSQFKSEAAQVSQLVFATPSDPATFNAPLNNSLYSVFRFINEGLLNLNGITAELEP
;
A
#
# COMPACT_ATOMS: atom_id res chain seq x y z
N MET A 1 32.54 -32.31 29.84
CA MET A 1 32.35 -30.90 30.23
C MET A 1 32.89 -30.03 29.10
N ILE A 2 32.02 -29.63 28.16
CA ILE A 2 32.40 -28.85 26.98
C ILE A 2 32.52 -27.40 27.45
N TRP A 3 33.75 -26.96 27.67
CA TRP A 3 34.04 -25.57 28.01
C TRP A 3 33.97 -24.75 26.71
N SER A 4 32.75 -24.37 26.34
CA SER A 4 32.47 -23.43 25.26
C SER A 4 33.12 -22.11 25.62
N ARG A 5 34.28 -21.81 25.01
CA ARG A 5 35.01 -20.55 25.17
C ARG A 5 34.11 -19.41 24.66
N PRO A 6 33.35 -18.72 25.53
CA PRO A 6 32.26 -17.86 25.09
C PRO A 6 32.80 -16.64 24.33
N TRP A 7 34.03 -16.24 24.66
CA TRP A 7 34.70 -15.08 24.08
C TRP A 7 35.09 -15.27 22.61
N LEU A 8 35.46 -16.47 22.19
CA LEU A 8 35.77 -16.77 20.78
C LEU A 8 34.50 -16.81 19.93
N THR A 9 33.41 -17.34 20.46
CA THR A 9 32.10 -17.38 19.79
C THR A 9 31.51 -15.99 19.61
N ILE A 10 31.57 -15.14 20.65
CA ILE A 10 31.11 -13.75 20.62
C ILE A 10 31.87 -12.92 19.58
N LYS A 11 33.20 -13.07 19.51
CA LYS A 11 34.01 -12.36 18.48
C LYS A 11 33.66 -12.81 17.06
N ARG A 12 33.20 -14.05 16.87
CA ARG A 12 32.82 -14.61 15.56
C ARG A 12 31.42 -14.20 15.11
N THR A 13 30.49 -14.02 16.04
CA THR A 13 29.08 -13.66 15.72
C THR A 13 28.84 -12.15 15.67
N LEU A 14 29.69 -11.35 16.31
CA LEU A 14 29.61 -9.89 16.29
C LEU A 14 29.57 -9.27 14.87
N PRO A 15 30.45 -9.64 13.91
CA PRO A 15 30.41 -9.05 12.57
C PRO A 15 29.13 -9.41 11.80
N LEU A 16 28.61 -10.62 12.00
CA LEU A 16 27.34 -11.05 11.40
C LEU A 16 26.16 -10.24 11.94
N ALA A 17 26.12 -10.03 13.27
CA ALA A 17 25.09 -9.23 13.90
C ALA A 17 25.14 -7.76 13.43
N VAL A 18 26.33 -7.19 13.28
CA VAL A 18 26.54 -5.84 12.75
C VAL A 18 26.08 -5.76 11.29
N ALA A 19 26.45 -6.72 10.44
CA ALA A 19 26.03 -6.76 9.06
C ALA A 19 24.50 -6.87 8.91
N LEU A 20 23.87 -7.71 9.74
CA LEU A 20 22.42 -7.86 9.76
C LEU A 20 21.74 -6.56 10.22
N ALA A 21 22.24 -5.92 11.27
CA ALA A 21 21.71 -4.64 11.75
C ALA A 21 21.83 -3.53 10.68
N LEU A 22 22.96 -3.44 9.99
CA LEU A 22 23.16 -2.51 8.88
C LEU A 22 22.20 -2.78 7.72
N ALA A 23 22.05 -4.04 7.32
CA ALA A 23 21.12 -4.42 6.27
C ALA A 23 19.67 -4.08 6.63
N SER A 24 19.25 -4.33 7.88
CA SER A 24 17.94 -3.94 8.38
C SER A 24 17.76 -2.42 8.37
N LEU A 25 18.75 -1.66 8.83
CA LEU A 25 18.67 -0.20 8.84
C LEU A 25 18.45 0.36 7.43
N LEU A 26 19.20 -0.14 6.45
CA LEU A 26 19.10 0.27 5.06
C LEU A 26 17.73 -0.11 4.47
N ALA A 27 17.27 -1.34 4.70
CA ALA A 27 15.98 -1.84 4.22
C ALA A 27 14.79 -1.04 4.80
N LEU A 28 14.83 -0.69 6.09
CA LEU A 28 13.79 0.12 6.71
C LEU A 28 13.86 1.60 6.30
N SER A 29 15.06 2.17 6.12
CA SER A 29 15.22 3.58 5.71
C SER A 29 14.80 3.85 4.27
N GLY A 30 14.92 2.85 3.38
CA GLY A 30 14.51 2.97 1.98
C GLY A 30 12.99 2.83 1.77
N CYS A 31 12.28 2.26 2.74
CA CYS A 31 10.83 2.06 2.66
C CYS A 31 10.09 3.23 3.30
N SER A 32 10.18 4.43 2.69
CA SER A 32 9.42 5.60 3.13
C SER A 32 8.36 5.97 2.10
N PRO A 33 7.06 5.71 2.36
CA PRO A 33 5.97 6.06 1.46
C PRO A 33 5.93 7.55 1.10
N SER A 34 6.47 8.41 1.97
CA SER A 34 6.56 9.85 1.74
C SER A 34 7.43 10.24 0.54
N GLN A 35 8.39 9.40 0.16
CA GLN A 35 9.27 9.67 -0.98
C GLN A 35 8.60 9.44 -2.34
N PHE A 36 7.43 8.79 -2.36
CA PHE A 36 6.63 8.58 -3.57
C PHE A 36 5.55 9.67 -3.78
N LYS A 37 5.48 10.69 -2.92
CA LYS A 37 4.59 11.85 -3.12
C LYS A 37 5.21 12.81 -4.14
N SER A 38 4.62 12.89 -5.33
CA SER A 38 4.98 13.89 -6.35
C SER A 38 4.36 15.26 -6.03
N GLU A 39 4.86 16.33 -6.64
CA GLU A 39 4.33 17.69 -6.42
C GLU A 39 2.84 17.83 -6.79
N ALA A 40 2.38 17.07 -7.79
CA ALA A 40 0.96 16.98 -8.16
C ALA A 40 0.08 16.33 -7.07
N ALA A 41 0.68 15.64 -6.09
CA ALA A 41 0.01 14.98 -4.98
C ALA A 41 0.03 15.83 -3.68
N GLN A 42 0.38 17.12 -3.73
CA GLN A 42 0.29 18.02 -2.57
C GLN A 42 -1.15 18.46 -2.23
N VAL A 43 -2.14 18.04 -3.02
CA VAL A 43 -3.56 18.23 -2.70
C VAL A 43 -4.06 17.13 -1.76
N SER A 44 -5.09 17.44 -0.98
CA SER A 44 -5.78 16.43 -0.16
C SER A 44 -6.28 15.30 -1.06
N GLN A 45 -5.80 14.07 -0.83
CA GLN A 45 -6.13 12.91 -1.66
C GLN A 45 -6.85 11.83 -0.83
N LEU A 46 -7.89 11.24 -1.43
CA LEU A 46 -8.53 10.04 -0.95
C LEU A 46 -8.08 8.86 -1.82
N VAL A 47 -7.40 7.88 -1.23
CA VAL A 47 -6.87 6.69 -1.93
C VAL A 47 -7.63 5.46 -1.47
N PHE A 48 -8.23 4.74 -2.43
CA PHE A 48 -8.90 3.46 -2.18
C PHE A 48 -8.02 2.31 -2.65
N ALA A 49 -7.87 1.29 -1.81
CA ALA A 49 -7.24 0.03 -2.21
C ALA A 49 -8.32 -0.92 -2.74
N THR A 50 -8.18 -1.37 -3.99
CA THR A 50 -9.04 -2.41 -4.58
C THR A 50 -8.26 -3.71 -4.76
N PRO A 51 -8.89 -4.88 -4.56
CA PRO A 51 -8.24 -6.17 -4.78
C PRO A 51 -7.83 -6.45 -6.24
N SER A 52 -8.44 -5.76 -7.22
CA SER A 52 -8.02 -5.78 -8.62
C SER A 52 -8.38 -4.49 -9.34
N ASP A 53 -7.84 -4.33 -10.54
CA ASP A 53 -8.20 -3.29 -11.50
C ASP A 53 -9.59 -3.54 -12.13
N PRO A 54 -10.25 -2.50 -12.67
CA PRO A 54 -11.47 -2.69 -13.45
C PRO A 54 -11.19 -3.49 -14.73
N ALA A 55 -12.07 -4.43 -15.06
CA ALA A 55 -11.92 -5.28 -16.24
C ALA A 55 -12.12 -4.53 -17.57
N THR A 56 -12.83 -3.41 -17.55
CA THR A 56 -13.07 -2.51 -18.68
C THR A 56 -13.44 -1.13 -18.15
N PHE A 57 -13.25 -0.08 -18.96
CA PHE A 57 -13.72 1.28 -18.70
C PHE A 57 -15.03 1.62 -19.43
N ASN A 58 -15.63 0.65 -20.13
CA ASN A 58 -16.97 0.79 -20.69
C ASN A 58 -18.01 0.36 -19.65
N ALA A 59 -18.66 1.31 -18.98
CA ALA A 59 -19.55 1.05 -17.86
C ALA A 59 -20.70 0.06 -18.18
N PRO A 60 -21.44 0.20 -19.30
CA PRO A 60 -22.43 -0.80 -19.71
C PRO A 60 -21.91 -2.23 -19.88
N LEU A 61 -20.62 -2.41 -20.16
CA LEU A 61 -20.00 -3.72 -20.38
C LEU A 61 -19.27 -4.26 -19.14
N ASN A 62 -19.23 -3.49 -18.05
CA ASN A 62 -18.50 -3.88 -16.85
C ASN A 62 -19.33 -4.76 -15.92
N ASN A 63 -18.90 -6.00 -15.75
CA ASN A 63 -19.45 -6.95 -14.77
C ASN A 63 -18.53 -7.15 -13.55
N SER A 64 -17.50 -6.31 -13.36
CA SER A 64 -16.57 -6.39 -12.23
C SER A 64 -17.22 -5.95 -10.92
N LEU A 65 -16.89 -6.65 -9.83
CA LEU A 65 -17.21 -6.24 -8.45
C LEU A 65 -16.43 -5.00 -8.01
N TYR A 66 -15.33 -4.69 -8.70
CA TYR A 66 -14.49 -3.51 -8.45
C TYR A 66 -14.75 -2.48 -9.54
N SER A 67 -15.38 -1.37 -9.16
CA SER A 67 -15.87 -0.35 -10.09
C SER A 67 -15.48 1.04 -9.63
N VAL A 68 -14.93 1.82 -10.56
CA VAL A 68 -14.65 3.26 -10.38
C VAL A 68 -15.75 4.13 -10.98
N PHE A 69 -16.77 3.53 -11.59
CA PHE A 69 -17.70 4.23 -12.48
C PHE A 69 -18.57 5.26 -11.79
N ARG A 70 -18.87 5.10 -10.50
CA ARG A 70 -19.58 6.12 -9.72
C ARG A 70 -18.80 7.42 -9.54
N PHE A 71 -17.49 7.41 -9.78
CA PHE A 71 -16.65 8.61 -9.70
C PHE A 71 -16.42 9.27 -11.06
N ILE A 72 -16.68 8.56 -12.17
CA ILE A 72 -16.30 9.01 -13.51
C ILE A 72 -17.47 9.05 -14.52
N ASN A 73 -18.63 8.52 -14.15
CA ASN A 73 -19.85 8.56 -14.97
C ASN A 73 -21.02 9.03 -14.12
N GLU A 74 -21.90 9.79 -14.76
CA GLU A 74 -23.19 10.22 -14.19
C GLU A 74 -24.34 9.42 -14.82
N GLY A 75 -25.33 9.09 -13.99
CA GLY A 75 -26.58 8.48 -14.44
C GLY A 75 -27.63 9.54 -14.77
N LEU A 76 -28.78 9.11 -15.32
CA LEU A 76 -29.97 9.97 -15.39
C LEU A 76 -30.62 10.20 -14.02
N LEU A 77 -30.36 9.27 -13.11
CA LEU A 77 -30.73 9.31 -11.70
C LEU A 77 -29.53 8.83 -10.91
N ASN A 78 -29.36 9.38 -9.71
CA ASN A 78 -28.36 8.98 -8.75
C ASN A 78 -29.02 8.41 -7.48
N LEU A 79 -28.31 7.54 -6.78
CA LEU A 79 -28.78 7.01 -5.50
C LEU A 79 -28.14 7.81 -4.37
N ASN A 80 -28.95 8.51 -3.57
CA ASN A 80 -28.48 9.20 -2.40
C ASN A 80 -27.93 8.19 -1.37
N GLY A 81 -26.64 8.28 -1.04
CA GLY A 81 -25.98 7.36 -0.12
C GLY A 81 -26.43 7.47 1.34
N ILE A 82 -27.18 8.51 1.71
CA ILE A 82 -27.68 8.77 3.06
C ILE A 82 -29.16 8.39 3.18
N THR A 83 -30.00 8.85 2.25
CA THR A 83 -31.47 8.63 2.31
C THR A 83 -31.91 7.37 1.57
N ALA A 84 -31.06 6.81 0.71
CA ALA A 84 -31.39 5.73 -0.23
C ALA A 84 -32.49 6.07 -1.24
N GLU A 85 -32.80 7.35 -1.42
CA GLU A 85 -33.74 7.83 -2.43
C GLU A 85 -33.03 8.00 -3.78
N LEU A 86 -33.82 7.86 -4.87
CA LEU A 86 -33.36 8.19 -6.20
C LEU A 86 -33.56 9.68 -6.46
N GLU A 87 -32.49 10.36 -6.81
CA GLU A 87 -32.45 11.80 -7.08
C GLU A 87 -32.03 12.05 -8.53
N PRO A 88 -32.48 13.15 -9.16
CA PRO A 88 -31.97 13.59 -10.45
C PRO A 88 -30.47 13.89 -10.42
#